data_AF-A0A935W717-F1
#
_entry.id   AF-A0A935W717-F1
#
_cell.length_a   1.000
_cell.length_b   1.000
_cell.length_c   1.000
_cell.angle_alpha   90.00
_cell.angle_beta   90.00
_cell.angle_gamma   90.00
#
_symmetry.space_group_name_H-M   'P 1'
#
loop_
_entity.id
_entity.type
_entity.pdbx_description
1 polymer ?
#
loop_
_entity_poly.entity_id
_entity_poly.type
_entity_poly.pdbx_seq_one_letter_code
_entity_poly.pdbx_strand_id
1 'polypeptide(L)' 'MDREVIEQKLESLRRCLARVTEKCPADAETLARDVDAQDIVTLNLTRSVQLSVDMAAHLIVSRDIPAPNTMGQAMTPSP' A
#
# COMPACT_ATOMS: atom_id res chain seq x y z
N MET A 1 -13.26 9.12 -8.74
CA MET A 1 -11.92 8.83 -9.27
C MET A 1 -12.16 8.36 -10.66
N ASP A 2 -11.52 9.05 -11.59
CA ASP A 2 -11.48 8.62 -12.96
C ASP A 2 -10.64 7.35 -13.06
N ARG A 3 -11.00 6.48 -14.02
CA ARG A 3 -10.35 5.18 -14.21
C ARG A 3 -8.83 5.29 -14.34
N GLU A 4 -8.37 6.34 -15.01
CA GLU A 4 -6.96 6.67 -15.20
C GLU A 4 -6.20 6.88 -13.88
N VAL A 5 -6.83 7.51 -12.89
CA VAL A 5 -6.23 7.72 -11.55
C VAL A 5 -6.07 6.38 -10.82
N ILE A 6 -7.03 5.47 -10.96
CA ILE A 6 -6.97 4.13 -10.37
C ILE A 6 -5.86 3.32 -11.05
N GLU A 7 -5.78 3.34 -12.38
CA GLU A 7 -4.73 2.66 -13.15
C GLU A 7 -3.33 3.16 -12.75
N GLN A 8 -3.15 4.47 -12.56
CA GLN A 8 -1.89 5.06 -12.11
C GLN A 8 -1.52 4.66 -10.67
N LYS A 9 -2.51 4.60 -9.77
CA LYS A 9 -2.31 4.12 -8.39
C LYS A 9 -1.96 2.63 -8.36
N LEU A 10 -2.58 1.80 -9.19
CA LEU A 10 -2.27 0.38 -9.33
C LEU A 10 -0.85 0.15 -9.87
N GLU A 11 -0.42 0.90 -10.88
CA GLU A 11 0.95 0.81 -11.38
C GLU A 11 1.97 1.28 -10.34
N SER A 12 1.63 2.30 -9.55
CA SER A 12 2.47 2.75 -8.44
C SER A 12 2.57 1.70 -7.33
N LEU A 13 1.46 1.02 -7.00
CA LEU A 13 1.43 -0.10 -6.05
C LEU A 13 2.31 -1.26 -6.56
N ARG A 14 2.17 -1.64 -7.83
CA ARG A 14 2.97 -2.70 -8.46
C ARG A 14 4.46 -2.39 -8.36
N ARG A 15 4.88 -1.15 -8.63
CA ARG A 15 6.28 -0.71 -8.50
C ARG A 15 6.77 -0.78 -7.05
N CYS A 16 5.96 -0.39 -6.08
CA CYS A 16 6.34 -0.49 -4.66
C CYS A 16 6.56 -1.96 -4.26
N LEU A 17 5.65 -2.85 -4.63
CA LEU A 17 5.77 -4.28 -4.35
C LEU A 17 7.01 -4.89 -5.02
N ALA A 18 7.28 -4.54 -6.29
CA ALA A 18 8.48 -5.00 -6.98
C ALA A 18 9.77 -4.57 -6.26
N ARG A 19 9.82 -3.34 -5.74
CA ARG A 19 10.98 -2.85 -4.97
C ARG A 19 11.15 -3.57 -3.65
N VAL A 20 10.06 -3.91 -2.96
CA VAL A 20 10.11 -4.74 -1.75
C VAL A 20 10.67 -6.12 -2.10
N THR A 21 10.17 -6.78 -3.14
CA THR A 21 10.66 -8.10 -3.56
C THR A 21 12.13 -8.07 -4.00
N GLU A 22 12.58 -7.00 -4.66
CA GLU A 22 13.96 -6.87 -5.13
C GLU A 22 14.95 -6.61 -3.98
N LYS A 23 14.52 -5.90 -2.93
CA LYS A 23 15.42 -5.39 -1.87
C LYS A 23 15.26 -6.08 -0.52
N CYS A 24 14.19 -6.83 -0.31
CA CYS A 24 14.03 -7.63 0.90
C CYS A 24 14.82 -8.95 0.74
N PRO A 25 15.85 -9.19 1.56
CA PRO A 25 16.57 -10.45 1.55
C PRO A 25 15.70 -11.58 2.12
N ALA A 26 16.14 -12.82 1.91
CA ALA A 26 15.37 -14.00 2.30
C ALA A 26 15.27 -14.18 3.82
N ASP A 27 16.18 -13.59 4.59
CA ASP A 27 16.25 -13.74 6.04
C ASP A 27 16.38 -12.39 6.77
N ALA A 28 15.86 -12.37 8.00
CA ALA A 28 15.79 -11.17 8.82
C ALA A 28 17.17 -10.70 9.33
N GLU A 29 18.15 -11.62 9.47
CA GLU A 29 19.49 -11.27 9.96
C GLU A 29 20.26 -10.47 8.92
N THR A 30 20.16 -10.88 7.64
CA THR A 30 20.69 -10.15 6.49
C THR A 30 20.03 -8.78 6.36
N LEU A 31 18.69 -8.70 6.50
CA LEU A 31 17.99 -7.41 6.46
C LEU A 31 18.44 -6.50 7.61
N ALA A 32 18.57 -7.03 8.83
CA ALA A 32 18.97 -6.25 10.00
C ALA A 32 20.37 -5.62 9.88
N ARG A 33 21.24 -6.19 9.06
CA ARG A 33 22.60 -5.70 8.81
C ARG A 33 22.70 -4.69 7.66
N ASP A 34 21.67 -4.57 6.84
CA ASP A 34 21.63 -3.68 5.68
C ASP A 34 20.59 -2.56 5.89
N VAL A 35 21.09 -1.38 6.30
CA VAL A 35 20.25 -0.21 6.61
C VAL A 35 19.56 0.33 5.35
N ASP A 36 20.24 0.31 4.19
CA ASP A 36 19.66 0.79 2.94
C ASP A 36 18.50 -0.11 2.51
N ALA A 37 18.67 -1.44 2.65
CA ALA A 37 17.60 -2.39 2.39
C ALA A 37 16.41 -2.17 3.33
N GLN A 38 16.66 -1.92 4.62
CA GLN A 38 15.60 -1.62 5.61
C GLN A 38 14.80 -0.37 5.22
N ASP A 39 15.48 0.72 4.84
CA ASP A 39 14.83 1.96 4.44
C ASP A 39 14.00 1.77 3.17
N ILE A 40 14.55 1.07 2.16
CA ILE A 40 13.83 0.81 0.91
C ILE A 40 12.60 -0.06 1.17
N VAL A 41 12.72 -1.15 1.93
CA VAL A 41 11.61 -2.04 2.23
C VAL A 41 10.52 -1.31 3.02
N THR A 42 10.90 -0.61 4.09
CA THR A 42 9.97 0.14 4.95
C THR A 42 9.21 1.20 4.18
N LEU A 43 9.91 1.99 3.37
CA LEU A 43 9.31 3.06 2.57
C LEU A 43 8.31 2.52 1.54
N ASN A 44 8.67 1.45 0.83
CA ASN A 44 7.81 0.89 -0.21
C ASN A 44 6.62 0.13 0.37
N LEU A 45 6.77 -0.54 1.51
CA LEU A 45 5.64 -1.13 2.25
C LEU A 45 4.66 -0.05 2.71
N THR A 46 5.16 1.02 3.33
CA THR A 46 4.34 2.15 3.79
C THR A 46 3.53 2.75 2.64
N ARG A 47 4.18 3.01 1.50
CA ARG A 47 3.51 3.52 0.29
C ARG A 47 2.49 2.54 -0.27
N SER A 48 2.77 1.24 -0.26
CA SER A 48 1.85 0.21 -0.74
C SER A 48 0.56 0.18 0.09
N VAL A 49 0.69 0.25 1.41
CA VAL A 49 -0.47 0.31 2.32
C VAL A 49 -1.26 1.59 2.09
N GLN A 50 -0.60 2.75 2.02
CA GLN A 50 -1.29 4.03 1.79
C GLN A 50 -2.05 4.05 0.45
N LEU A 51 -1.44 3.57 -0.63
CA LEU A 51 -2.11 3.46 -1.93
C LEU A 51 -3.34 2.54 -1.87
N SER A 52 -3.24 1.43 -1.14
CA SER A 52 -4.36 0.51 -0.94
C SER A 52 -5.51 1.15 -0.17
N VAL A 53 -5.19 1.88 0.92
CA VAL A 53 -6.18 2.62 1.72
C VAL A 53 -6.85 3.72 0.90
N ASP A 54 -6.08 4.51 0.13
CA ASP A 54 -6.62 5.57 -0.71
C ASP A 54 -7.62 5.03 -1.75
N MET A 55 -7.28 3.91 -2.40
CA MET A 55 -8.16 3.27 -3.37
C MET A 55 -9.43 2.72 -2.71
N ALA A 56 -9.30 2.10 -1.53
CA ALA A 56 -10.44 1.57 -0.78
C ALA A 56 -11.38 2.68 -0.29
N ALA A 57 -10.83 3.74 0.32
CA ALA A 57 -11.60 4.90 0.75
C ALA A 57 -12.36 5.55 -0.41
N HIS A 58 -11.72 5.63 -1.59
CA HIS A 58 -12.38 6.12 -2.78
C HIS A 58 -13.58 5.23 -3.21
N LEU A 59 -13.40 3.91 -3.19
CA LEU A 59 -14.48 2.97 -3.53
C LEU A 59 -15.67 3.07 -2.55
N ILE A 60 -15.40 3.33 -1.27
CA ILE A 60 -16.43 3.52 -0.23
C ILE A 60 -17.23 4.80 -0.49
N VAL A 61 -16.56 5.91 -0.78
CA VAL A 61 -17.22 7.20 -1.12
C VAL A 61 -18.10 7.07 -2.35
N SER A 62 -17.70 6.26 -3.35
CA SER A 62 -18.55 6.00 -4.53
C SER A 62 -19.79 5.15 -4.25
N ARG A 63 -19.93 4.58 -3.04
CA ARG A 63 -21.02 3.69 -2.64
C ARG A 63 -21.96 4.27 -1.59
N ASP A 64 -21.82 5.56 -1.27
CA ASP A 64 -22.62 6.28 -0.25
C ASP A 64 -22.56 5.64 1.16
N ILE A 65 -21.46 4.94 1.44
CA ILE A 65 -21.17 4.32 2.73
C ILE A 65 -20.46 5.36 3.61
N PRO A 66 -20.74 5.43 4.93
CA PRO A 66 -20.05 6.34 5.83
C PRO A 66 -18.53 6.24 5.71
N ALA A 67 -17.86 7.40 5.71
CA ALA A 67 -16.41 7.43 5.63
C ALA A 67 -15.78 6.64 6.79
N PRO A 68 -14.74 5.84 6.55
CA PRO A 68 -14.09 5.06 7.59
C PRO A 68 -13.42 6.00 8.60
N ASN A 69 -13.54 5.68 9.89
CA ASN A 69 -12.93 6.46 10.97
C ASN A 69 -11.44 6.11 11.16
N THR A 70 -10.97 5.00 10.58
CA THR A 70 -9.56 4.58 10.63
C THR A 70 -9.13 3.95 9.29
N MET A 71 -7.81 3.91 9.02
CA MET A 71 -7.28 3.25 7.81
C MET A 71 -7.69 1.77 7.70
N GLY A 72 -7.69 1.05 8.83
CA GLY A 72 -8.07 -0.36 8.86
C GLY A 72 -9.54 -0.60 8.49
N GLN A 73 -10.44 0.33 8.87
CA GLN A 73 -11.86 0.23 8.53
C GLN A 73 -12.11 0.32 7.01
N ALA A 74 -11.24 1.00 6.26
CA ALA A 74 -11.34 1.04 4.81
C ALA A 74 -11.08 -0.35 4.16
N MET A 75 -10.37 -1.25 4.87
CA MET A 75 -9.97 -2.57 4.36
C MET A 75 -10.82 -3.72 4.91
N THR A 76 -11.76 -3.45 5.82
CA THR A 76 -12.71 -4.45 6.35
C THR A 76 -14.07 -4.31 5.67
N PRO A 77 -14.78 -5.42 5.40
CA PRO A 77 -16.16 -5.34 4.91
C PRO A 77 -17.04 -4.61 5.95
N SER A 78 -17.90 -3.70 5.49
CA SER A 78 -18.96 -3.15 6.35
C SER A 78 -19.90 -4.29 6.78
N PRO A 79 -20.41 -4.28 8.03
CA PRO A 79 -21.41 -5.24 8.48
C PRO A 79 -22.70 -5.17 7.66
#